data_AF-A0A953NFQ1-F1
#
_entry.id   AF-A0A953NFQ1-F1
#
_cell.length_a   1.000
_cell.length_b   1.000
_cell.length_c   1.000
_cell.angle_alpha   90.00
_cell.angle_beta   90.00
_cell.angle_gamma   90.00
#
_symmetry.space_group_name_H-M   'P 1'
#
loop_
_entity.id
_entity.type
_entity.pdbx_description
1 polymer ?
#
loop_
_entity_poly.entity_id
_entity_poly.type
_entity_poly.pdbx_seq_one_letter_code
_entity_poly.pdbx_strand_id
1 'polypeptide(L)'
;MKINDLCKVCYENAESKGFWEDIKEIYLEGMPARHFNNAIAARLALIHSEVSEALEAIRKGDKENFKEELADIVIRVFDLCGGLSIDLEHEIEKKMEKNKQRPYKHGKEF
;
A
#
# COMPACT_ATOMS: atom_id res chain seq x y z
N MET A 1 12.30 14.04 -2.59
CA MET A 1 10.87 13.87 -2.30
C MET A 1 10.73 13.20 -0.95
N LYS A 2 9.78 13.68 -0.14
CA LYS A 2 9.34 13.03 1.10
C LYS A 2 8.43 11.84 0.79
N ILE A 3 8.17 10.99 1.77
CA ILE A 3 7.26 9.83 1.60
C ILE A 3 5.86 10.31 1.21
N ASN A 4 5.36 11.36 1.86
CA ASN A 4 4.03 11.89 1.55
C ASN A 4 3.94 12.50 0.15
N ASP A 5 5.06 13.03 -0.39
CA ASP A 5 5.10 13.47 -1.79
C ASP A 5 4.95 12.27 -2.74
N LEU A 6 5.59 11.15 -2.43
CA LEU A 6 5.47 9.90 -3.19
C LEU A 6 4.04 9.35 -3.13
N CYS A 7 3.41 9.32 -1.95
CA CYS A 7 2.00 8.93 -1.81
C CYS A 7 1.09 9.76 -2.71
N LYS A 8 1.28 11.08 -2.71
CA LYS A 8 0.52 11.99 -3.57
C LYS A 8 0.72 11.67 -5.06
N VAL A 9 1.97 11.54 -5.51
CA VAL A 9 2.28 11.25 -6.92
C VAL A 9 1.70 9.90 -7.37
N CYS A 10 1.81 8.86 -6.55
CA CYS A 10 1.26 7.54 -6.85
C CYS A 10 -0.27 7.59 -6.97
N TYR A 11 -0.94 8.25 -6.02
CA TYR A 11 -2.39 8.43 -6.04
C TYR A 11 -2.85 9.24 -7.26
N GLU A 12 -2.25 10.40 -7.54
CA GLU A 12 -2.63 11.24 -8.68
C GLU A 12 -2.48 10.49 -10.02
N ASN A 13 -1.43 9.69 -10.17
CA ASN A 13 -1.24 8.84 -11.35
C ASN A 13 -2.31 7.74 -11.44
N ALA A 14 -2.63 7.05 -10.34
CA ALA A 14 -3.67 6.02 -10.34
C ALA A 14 -5.06 6.61 -10.59
N GLU A 15 -5.38 7.74 -9.97
CA GLU A 15 -6.62 8.48 -10.15
C GLU A 15 -6.80 8.93 -11.59
N SER A 16 -5.75 9.48 -12.21
CA SER A 16 -5.80 9.91 -13.63
C SER A 16 -6.11 8.77 -14.61
N LYS A 17 -5.93 7.52 -14.17
CA LYS A 17 -6.20 6.29 -14.94
C LYS A 17 -7.52 5.62 -14.55
N GLY A 18 -8.34 6.25 -13.70
CA GLY A 18 -9.66 5.75 -13.33
C GLY A 18 -9.68 4.72 -12.18
N PHE A 19 -8.54 4.41 -11.54
CA PHE A 19 -8.48 3.40 -10.47
C PHE A 19 -9.19 3.82 -9.16
N TRP A 20 -9.78 5.00 -9.10
CA TRP A 20 -10.49 5.55 -7.93
C TRP A 20 -11.94 5.98 -8.24
N GLU A 21 -12.46 5.65 -9.42
CA GLU A 21 -13.84 5.99 -9.81
C GLU A 21 -14.88 5.32 -8.91
N ASP A 22 -14.67 4.06 -8.52
CA ASP A 22 -15.53 3.31 -7.59
C ASP A 22 -15.75 4.05 -6.27
N ILE A 23 -14.68 4.57 -5.67
CA ILE A 23 -14.74 5.34 -4.42
C ILE A 23 -15.48 6.66 -4.64
N LYS A 24 -15.26 7.34 -5.77
CA LYS A 24 -15.98 8.58 -6.12
C LYS A 24 -17.48 8.34 -6.26
N GLU A 25 -17.87 7.29 -6.97
CA GLU A 25 -19.27 6.87 -7.13
C GLU A 25 -19.92 6.56 -5.78
N ILE A 26 -19.24 5.79 -4.92
CA ILE A 26 -19.70 5.48 -3.57
C ILE A 26 -20.04 6.74 -2.78
N TYR A 27 -19.20 7.77 -2.85
CA TYR A 27 -19.43 9.04 -2.18
C TYR A 27 -20.55 9.86 -2.82
N LEU A 28 -20.55 9.98 -4.15
CA LEU A 28 -21.52 10.79 -4.89
C LEU A 28 -22.94 10.23 -4.77
N GLU A 29 -23.09 8.91 -4.77
CA GLU A 29 -24.38 8.23 -4.65
C GLU A 29 -24.82 8.00 -3.21
N GLY A 30 -23.97 8.35 -2.22
CA GLY A 30 -24.27 8.15 -0.81
C GLY A 30 -24.44 6.68 -0.44
N MET A 31 -23.62 5.80 -1.03
CA MET A 31 -23.74 4.35 -0.81
C MET A 31 -23.40 3.98 0.64
N PRO A 32 -23.95 2.85 1.16
CA PRO A 32 -23.63 2.39 2.50
C PRO A 32 -22.14 2.10 2.69
N ALA A 33 -21.62 2.32 3.90
CA ALA A 33 -20.18 2.16 4.25
C ALA A 33 -19.56 0.80 3.85
N ARG A 34 -20.37 -0.26 3.73
CA ARG A 34 -19.91 -1.58 3.23
C ARG A 34 -19.28 -1.50 1.83
N HIS A 35 -19.76 -0.60 0.97
CA HIS A 35 -19.24 -0.46 -0.39
C HIS A 35 -17.84 0.15 -0.36
N PHE A 36 -17.63 1.18 0.46
CA PHE A 36 -16.30 1.72 0.72
C PHE A 36 -15.35 0.65 1.27
N ASN A 37 -15.80 -0.11 2.27
CA ASN A 37 -14.99 -1.19 2.85
C ASN A 37 -14.59 -2.25 1.80
N ASN A 38 -15.50 -2.61 0.89
CA ASN A 38 -15.21 -3.56 -0.18
C ASN A 38 -14.19 -2.99 -1.18
N ALA A 39 -14.30 -1.71 -1.53
CA ALA A 39 -13.36 -1.02 -2.42
C ALA A 39 -11.95 -0.94 -1.80
N ILE A 40 -11.83 -0.71 -0.49
CA ILE A 40 -10.55 -0.79 0.23
C ILE A 40 -10.03 -2.23 0.30
N ALA A 41 -10.90 -3.21 0.56
CA ALA A 41 -10.51 -4.62 0.58
C ALA A 41 -9.94 -5.08 -0.78
N ALA A 42 -10.51 -4.62 -1.89
CA ALA A 42 -9.99 -4.90 -3.23
C ALA A 42 -8.57 -4.34 -3.42
N ARG A 43 -8.29 -3.10 -2.97
CA ARG A 43 -6.96 -2.50 -3.02
C ARG A 43 -5.94 -3.23 -2.13
N LEU A 44 -6.36 -3.67 -0.94
CA LEU A 44 -5.53 -4.52 -0.09
C LEU A 44 -5.20 -5.87 -0.73
N ALA A 45 -6.15 -6.45 -1.48
CA ALA A 45 -5.91 -7.69 -2.23
C ALA A 45 -4.90 -7.49 -3.37
N LEU A 46 -4.90 -6.33 -4.05
CA LEU A 46 -3.87 -5.98 -5.04
C LEU A 46 -2.48 -5.82 -4.40
N ILE A 47 -2.37 -5.21 -3.22
CA ILE A 47 -1.08 -5.19 -2.49
C ILE A 47 -0.62 -6.63 -2.19
N HIS A 48 -1.54 -7.51 -1.82
CA HIS A 48 -1.23 -8.92 -1.54
C HIS A 48 -0.78 -9.68 -2.80
N SER A 49 -1.27 -9.33 -4.00
CA SER A 49 -0.79 -9.96 -5.23
C SER A 49 0.67 -9.63 -5.49
N GLU A 50 1.09 -8.37 -5.33
CA GLU A 50 2.51 -7.99 -5.54
C GLU A 50 3.45 -8.73 -4.57
N VAL A 51 3.00 -9.00 -3.33
CA VAL A 51 3.75 -9.85 -2.38
C VAL A 51 3.86 -11.29 -2.86
N SER A 52 2.81 -11.81 -3.49
CA SER A 52 2.79 -13.17 -4.04
C SER A 52 3.68 -13.27 -5.28
N GLU A 53 3.72 -12.23 -6.10
CA GLU A 53 4.59 -12.10 -7.28
C GLU A 53 6.06 -12.01 -6.86
N ALA A 54 6.38 -11.24 -5.81
CA ALA A 54 7.72 -11.20 -5.23
C ALA A 54 8.19 -12.60 -4.74
N LEU A 55 7.31 -13.35 -4.08
CA LEU A 55 7.61 -14.72 -3.66
C LEU A 55 7.85 -15.64 -4.86
N GLU A 56 7.06 -15.49 -5.92
CA GLU A 56 7.21 -16.28 -7.14
C GLU A 56 8.52 -15.96 -7.89
N ALA A 57 8.93 -14.69 -7.91
CA ALA A 57 10.22 -14.26 -8.44
C ALA A 57 11.39 -14.94 -7.70
N ILE A 58 11.33 -15.01 -6.37
CA ILE A 58 12.31 -15.75 -5.56
C ILE A 58 12.36 -17.23 -5.97
N ARG A 59 11.18 -17.88 -6.12
CA ARG A 59 11.10 -19.31 -6.50
C ARG A 59 11.72 -19.59 -7.85
N LYS A 60 11.57 -18.65 -8.79
CA LYS A 60 12.14 -18.73 -10.15
C LYS A 60 13.62 -18.33 -10.21
N GLY A 61 14.18 -17.80 -9.13
CA GLY A 61 15.54 -17.26 -9.12
C GLY A 61 15.68 -15.95 -9.90
N ASP A 62 14.57 -15.26 -10.17
CA ASP A 62 14.53 -14.00 -10.90
C ASP A 62 14.72 -12.83 -9.94
N LYS A 63 15.98 -12.38 -9.82
CA LYS A 63 16.35 -11.31 -8.88
C LYS A 63 15.92 -9.93 -9.34
N GLU A 64 15.79 -9.69 -10.64
CA GLU A 64 15.38 -8.38 -11.13
C GLU A 64 13.88 -8.21 -10.97
N ASN A 65 13.09 -9.24 -11.34
CA ASN A 65 11.65 -9.22 -11.07
C ASN A 65 11.38 -9.06 -9.57
N PHE A 66 12.10 -9.78 -8.70
CA PHE A 66 11.93 -9.63 -7.25
C PHE A 66 12.08 -8.18 -6.76
N LYS A 67 13.03 -7.40 -7.30
CA LYS A 67 13.20 -5.99 -6.93
C LYS A 67 12.06 -5.13 -7.45
N GLU A 68 11.59 -5.41 -8.66
CA GLU A 68 10.44 -4.74 -9.27
C GLU A 68 9.17 -4.96 -8.44
N GLU A 69 8.88 -6.20 -8.06
CA GLU A 69 7.71 -6.51 -7.22
C GLU A 69 7.78 -5.85 -5.83
N LEU A 70 8.98 -5.74 -5.24
CA LEU A 70 9.16 -4.97 -4.00
C LEU A 70 8.83 -3.48 -4.18
N ALA A 71 9.18 -2.91 -5.33
CA ALA A 71 8.80 -1.53 -5.64
C ALA A 71 7.29 -1.42 -5.83
N ASP A 72 6.65 -2.38 -6.50
CA ASP A 72 5.21 -2.39 -6.72
C ASP A 72 4.42 -2.50 -5.41
N ILE A 73 4.85 -3.33 -4.46
CA ILE A 73 4.27 -3.36 -3.11
C ILE A 73 4.24 -1.95 -2.50
N VAL A 74 5.38 -1.25 -2.56
CA VAL A 74 5.52 0.09 -1.97
C VAL A 74 4.66 1.12 -2.72
N ILE A 75 4.64 1.07 -4.05
CA ILE A 75 3.83 1.96 -4.89
C ILE A 75 2.34 1.77 -4.63
N ARG A 76 1.86 0.53 -4.48
CA ARG A 76 0.45 0.23 -4.14
C ARG A 76 0.07 0.75 -2.76
N VAL A 77 0.96 0.61 -1.78
CA VAL A 77 0.75 1.20 -0.45
C VAL A 77 0.71 2.72 -0.52
N PHE A 78 1.60 3.34 -1.30
CA PHE A 78 1.64 4.78 -1.50
C PHE A 78 0.39 5.32 -2.18
N ASP A 79 -0.10 4.67 -3.24
CA ASP A 79 -1.38 4.98 -3.89
C ASP A 79 -2.53 4.93 -2.88
N LEU A 80 -2.67 3.80 -2.15
CA LEU A 80 -3.72 3.64 -1.15
C LEU A 80 -3.66 4.72 -0.06
N CYS A 81 -2.48 5.03 0.46
CA CYS A 81 -2.31 6.07 1.47
C CYS A 81 -2.62 7.47 0.91
N GLY A 82 -2.21 7.76 -0.33
CA GLY A 82 -2.51 9.04 -1.00
C GLY A 82 -4.01 9.24 -1.18
N GLY A 83 -4.72 8.23 -1.72
CA GLY A 83 -6.17 8.32 -1.94
C GLY A 83 -6.99 8.33 -0.66
N LEU A 84 -6.45 7.80 0.45
CA LEU A 84 -7.06 7.88 1.78
C LEU A 84 -6.61 9.09 2.61
N SER A 85 -5.73 9.94 2.07
CA SER A 85 -5.14 11.07 2.80
C SER A 85 -4.46 10.67 4.13
N ILE A 86 -3.78 9.51 4.13
CA ILE A 86 -3.02 9.01 5.28
C ILE A 86 -1.63 9.65 5.28
N ASP A 87 -1.24 10.23 6.42
CA ASP A 87 0.14 10.67 6.67
C ASP A 87 1.05 9.45 6.95
N LEU A 88 1.50 8.83 5.86
CA LEU A 88 2.29 7.61 5.94
C LEU A 88 3.69 7.87 6.51
N GLU A 89 4.29 9.03 6.19
CA GLU A 89 5.59 9.43 6.75
C GLU A 89 5.52 9.45 8.28
N HIS A 90 4.52 10.13 8.85
CA HIS A 90 4.32 10.18 10.30
C HIS A 90 4.10 8.80 10.93
N GLU A 91 3.26 7.95 10.32
CA GLU A 91 2.98 6.61 10.85
C GLU A 91 4.21 5.69 10.78
N ILE A 92 5.06 5.83 9.74
CA ILE A 92 6.35 5.14 9.65
C ILE A 92 7.28 5.61 10.77
N GLU A 93 7.47 6.92 10.95
CA GLU A 93 8.35 7.48 11.99
C GLU A 93 7.94 6.99 13.38
N LYS A 94 6.65 7.13 13.71
CA LYS A 94 6.05 6.64 14.96
C LYS A 94 6.25 5.14 15.16
N LYS A 95 6.10 4.34 14.09
CA LYS A 95 6.31 2.90 14.15
C LYS A 95 7.79 2.54 14.34
N MET A 96 8.69 3.25 13.68
CA MET A 96 10.14 3.07 13.82
C MET A 96 10.59 3.38 15.25
N GLU A 97 10.13 4.48 15.86
CA GLU A 97 10.42 4.78 17.27
C GLU A 97 9.92 3.68 18.21
N LYS A 98 8.70 3.19 18.00
CA LYS A 98 8.18 2.05 18.77
C LYS A 98 8.99 0.77 18.56
N ASN A 99 9.54 0.54 17.37
CA ASN A 99 10.34 -0.64 17.05
C ASN A 99 11.77 -0.56 17.62
N LYS A 100 12.34 0.64 17.80
CA LYS A 100 13.65 0.83 18.45
C LYS A 100 13.65 0.36 19.91
N GLN A 101 12.54 0.54 20.61
CA GLN A 101 12.40 0.20 22.04
C GLN A 101 12.11 -1.28 22.31
N ARG A 102 12.17 -2.11 21.27
CA ARG A 102 11.49 -3.38 21.21
C ARG A 102 12.58 -4.46 21.34
N PRO A 103 12.45 -5.44 22.26
CA PRO A 103 13.52 -6.39 22.55
C PRO A 103 13.84 -7.26 21.34
N TYR A 104 15.00 -7.94 21.34
CA TYR A 104 15.44 -8.79 20.23
C TYR A 104 14.34 -9.77 19.78
N LYS A 105 13.99 -9.71 18.48
CA LYS A 105 12.87 -10.42 17.82
C LYS A 105 11.48 -10.25 18.45
N HIS A 106 11.35 -9.43 19.48
CA HIS A 106 10.13 -9.29 20.27
C HIS A 106 9.62 -10.64 20.80
N GLY A 107 10.54 -11.57 21.08
CA GLY A 107 10.24 -12.93 21.51
C GLY A 107 9.77 -13.88 20.40
N LYS A 108 9.88 -13.52 19.12
CA LYS A 108 9.54 -14.39 17.98
C LYS A 108 10.74 -15.20 17.48
N GLU A 109 10.47 -16.31 16.79
CA GLU A 109 11.52 -17.13 16.16
C GLU A 109 12.06 -16.49 14.87
N PHE A 110 11.19 -15.77 14.16
CA PHE A 110 11.45 -15.04 12.91
C PHE A 110 10.74 -13.69 12.92
#